data_AF-A0A0U1DNM2-F1
#
_entry.id   AF-A0A0U1DNM2-F1
#
_cell.length_a   1.000
_cell.length_b   1.000
_cell.length_c   1.000
_cell.angle_alpha   90.00
_cell.angle_beta   90.00
_cell.angle_gamma   90.00
#
_symmetry.space_group_name_H-M   'P 1'
#
loop_
_entity.id
_entity.type
_entity.pdbx_description
1 polymer ?
#
loop_
_entity_poly.entity_id
_entity_poly.type
_entity_poly.pdbx_seq_one_letter_code
_entity_poly.pdbx_strand_id
1 'polypeptide(L)'
;MPVPAKDKFANTAKRLLGGERGYALTRRKNILKQRGVYEFCQRYPKAARAVIRCFNAAKLPSAFPVDVHFNPTYKPWDQRLCAVPDGDLFTAIRNGSASVVTDRIATFTENGILLESGRELDADIIVTATGLNIQLLGGMTLTVDGTPVNLSKTVAYKGMMLSGVPNFVLAFGYTNSSWTLKIDLLCEHFCRLLSHMDSHGYDMVSPVADPEMETLPLLDFSAGYVQRALDQMPRRGVDGPWVMSMNYFHDVATLRKGPVADPHLEFAKVAPKTRSEAASS
;
A
#
# COMPACT_ATOMS: atom_id res chain seq x y z
N MET A 1 8.33 -15.26 -5.26
CA MET A 1 9.77 -15.03 -5.51
C MET A 1 10.54 -15.42 -4.26
N PRO A 2 11.49 -16.37 -4.33
CA PRO A 2 12.30 -16.75 -3.17
C PRO A 2 13.20 -15.58 -2.74
N VAL A 3 13.18 -15.23 -1.45
CA VAL A 3 14.05 -14.18 -0.89
C VAL A 3 14.66 -14.66 0.44
N PRO A 4 15.91 -14.29 0.77
CA PRO A 4 16.47 -14.63 2.07
C PRO A 4 15.68 -13.98 3.21
N ALA A 5 15.38 -14.73 4.27
CA ALA A 5 14.72 -14.17 5.45
C ALA A 5 15.63 -13.22 6.25
N LYS A 6 16.96 -13.45 6.20
CA LYS A 6 17.96 -12.63 6.91
C LYS A 6 18.85 -11.87 5.93
N ASP A 7 19.02 -10.57 6.17
CA ASP A 7 19.95 -9.72 5.42
C ASP A 7 21.36 -9.77 6.04
N LYS A 8 22.24 -10.60 5.46
CA LYS A 8 23.63 -10.75 5.91
C LYS A 8 24.41 -9.42 5.85
N PHE A 9 24.09 -8.56 4.88
CA PHE A 9 24.72 -7.25 4.78
C PHE A 9 24.28 -6.34 5.93
N ALA A 10 22.98 -6.36 6.27
CA ALA A 10 22.46 -5.58 7.40
C ALA A 10 23.17 -5.93 8.70
N ASN A 11 23.35 -7.22 8.96
CA ASN A 11 24.01 -7.70 10.18
C ASN A 11 25.48 -7.28 10.23
N THR A 12 26.20 -7.38 9.11
CA THR A 12 27.60 -6.95 9.02
C THR A 12 27.75 -5.44 9.13
N ALA A 13 26.88 -4.66 8.49
CA ALA A 13 26.91 -3.19 8.54
C ALA A 13 26.65 -2.67 9.97
N LYS A 14 25.68 -3.26 10.68
CA LYS A 14 25.44 -2.95 12.10
C LYS A 14 26.65 -3.29 12.98
N ARG A 15 27.31 -4.42 12.72
CA ARG A 15 28.51 -4.84 13.47
C ARG A 15 29.70 -3.90 13.24
N LEU A 16 29.90 -3.43 12.01
CA LEU A 16 31.07 -2.62 11.65
C LEU A 16 30.89 -1.11 11.89
N LEU A 17 29.68 -0.58 11.69
CA LEU A 17 29.42 0.87 11.72
C LEU A 17 28.63 1.30 12.97
N GLY A 18 28.29 0.35 13.86
CA GLY A 18 27.40 0.58 14.99
C GLY A 18 25.91 0.51 14.62
N GLY A 19 25.05 0.51 15.63
CA GLY A 19 23.60 0.33 15.48
C GLY A 19 22.95 1.37 14.57
N GLU A 20 23.19 2.65 14.81
CA GLU A 20 22.54 3.76 14.10
C GLU A 20 23.03 3.89 12.65
N ARG A 21 24.34 4.05 12.43
CA ARG A 21 24.91 4.22 11.10
C ARG A 21 24.74 2.97 10.25
N GLY A 22 24.90 1.78 10.85
CA GLY A 22 24.66 0.51 10.18
C GLY A 22 23.19 0.34 9.77
N TYR A 23 22.25 0.73 10.63
CA TYR A 23 20.82 0.75 10.30
C TYR A 23 20.51 1.74 9.17
N ALA A 24 20.99 2.98 9.26
CA ALA A 24 20.76 4.00 8.25
C ALA A 24 21.28 3.58 6.86
N LEU A 25 22.50 3.01 6.81
CA LEU A 25 23.08 2.48 5.58
C LEU A 25 22.24 1.34 5.01
N THR A 26 21.86 0.38 5.85
CA THR A 26 21.03 -0.77 5.46
C THR A 26 19.67 -0.32 4.93
N ARG A 27 19.00 0.60 5.64
CA ARG A 27 17.70 1.16 5.24
C ARG A 27 17.81 1.84 3.88
N ARG A 28 18.84 2.68 3.67
CA ARG A 28 19.06 3.35 2.38
C ARG A 28 19.32 2.34 1.26
N LYS A 29 20.17 1.34 1.48
CA LYS A 29 20.42 0.27 0.51
C LYS A 29 19.13 -0.46 0.14
N ASN A 30 18.32 -0.85 1.13
CA ASN A 30 17.12 -1.65 0.88
C ASN A 30 16.04 -0.84 0.15
N ILE A 31 15.87 0.44 0.48
CA ILE A 31 14.99 1.36 -0.28
C ILE A 31 15.45 1.47 -1.74
N LEU A 32 16.74 1.70 -1.97
CA LEU A 32 17.29 1.82 -3.33
C LEU A 32 17.16 0.51 -4.11
N LYS A 33 17.46 -0.63 -3.48
CA LYS A 33 17.31 -1.95 -4.09
C LYS A 33 15.85 -2.22 -4.48
N GLN A 34 14.91 -1.99 -3.56
CA GLN A 34 13.49 -2.21 -3.81
C GLN A 34 12.98 -1.32 -4.95
N ARG A 35 13.36 -0.04 -4.94
CA ARG A 35 13.05 0.87 -6.04
C ARG A 35 13.64 0.39 -7.37
N GLY A 36 14.91 -0.01 -7.38
CA GLY A 36 15.57 -0.52 -8.59
C GLY A 36 14.88 -1.76 -9.15
N VAL A 37 14.44 -2.69 -8.28
CA VAL A 37 13.65 -3.87 -8.70
C VAL A 37 12.29 -3.45 -9.29
N TYR A 38 11.57 -2.54 -8.63
CA TYR A 38 10.29 -2.04 -9.12
C TYR A 38 10.44 -1.37 -10.50
N GLU A 39 11.39 -0.43 -10.64
CA GLU A 39 11.67 0.28 -11.89
C GLU A 39 12.08 -0.68 -13.01
N PHE A 40 12.90 -1.69 -12.71
CA PHE A 40 13.25 -2.74 -13.66
C PHE A 40 12.03 -3.52 -14.14
N CYS A 41 11.13 -3.90 -13.22
CA CYS A 41 9.90 -4.60 -13.56
C CYS A 41 8.96 -3.76 -14.44
N GLN A 42 8.84 -2.46 -14.14
CA GLN A 42 7.98 -1.55 -14.89
C GLN A 42 8.55 -1.20 -16.27
N ARG A 43 9.87 -0.97 -16.37
CA ARG A 43 10.54 -0.57 -17.63
C ARG A 43 10.81 -1.76 -18.55
N TYR A 44 11.10 -2.94 -18.01
CA TYR A 44 11.46 -4.15 -18.77
C TYR A 44 10.64 -5.38 -18.33
N PRO A 45 9.30 -5.36 -18.46
CA PRO A 45 8.43 -6.38 -17.87
C PRO A 45 8.67 -7.79 -18.41
N LYS A 46 9.01 -7.94 -19.70
CA LYS A 46 9.35 -9.24 -20.32
C LYS A 46 10.62 -9.83 -19.73
N ALA A 47 11.66 -9.01 -19.59
CA ALA A 47 12.94 -9.44 -18.99
C ALA A 47 12.76 -9.78 -17.51
N ALA A 48 12.03 -8.95 -16.77
CA ALA A 48 11.70 -9.22 -15.37
C ALA A 48 10.94 -10.53 -15.18
N ARG A 49 9.94 -10.81 -16.04
CA ARG A 49 9.22 -12.08 -16.03
C ARG A 49 10.15 -13.27 -16.28
N ALA A 50 11.05 -13.17 -17.27
CA ALA A 50 12.02 -14.22 -17.56
C ALA A 50 12.97 -14.51 -16.38
N VAL A 51 13.44 -13.46 -15.70
CA VAL A 51 14.29 -13.58 -14.50
C VAL A 51 13.52 -14.27 -13.35
N ILE A 52 12.28 -13.83 -13.07
CA ILE A 52 11.45 -14.45 -12.03
C ILE A 52 11.18 -15.93 -12.34
N ARG A 53 10.82 -16.23 -13.58
CA ARG A 53 10.60 -17.61 -14.05
C ARG A 53 11.85 -18.46 -13.87
N CYS A 54 13.03 -17.95 -14.25
CA CYS A 54 14.30 -18.65 -14.09
C CYS A 54 14.57 -19.01 -12.62
N PHE A 55 14.39 -18.06 -11.70
CA PHE A 55 14.56 -18.32 -10.26
C PHE A 55 13.57 -19.34 -9.71
N ASN A 56 12.30 -19.27 -10.14
CA ASN A 56 11.29 -20.24 -9.72
C ASN A 56 11.63 -21.64 -10.25
N ALA A 57 11.94 -21.78 -11.54
CA ALA A 57 12.27 -23.05 -12.18
C ALA A 57 13.50 -23.72 -11.54
N ALA A 58 14.56 -22.96 -11.25
CA ALA A 58 15.74 -23.46 -10.55
C ALA A 58 15.45 -23.99 -9.12
N LYS A 59 14.31 -23.61 -8.54
CA LYS A 59 13.86 -24.05 -7.23
C LYS A 59 12.81 -25.16 -7.27
N LEU A 60 12.39 -25.61 -8.45
CA LEU A 60 11.38 -26.64 -8.64
C LEU A 60 12.01 -27.92 -9.25
N PRO A 61 11.32 -29.07 -9.18
CA PRO A 61 11.70 -30.26 -9.97
C PRO A 61 11.79 -29.95 -11.46
N SER A 62 12.69 -30.64 -12.18
CA SER A 62 12.96 -30.38 -13.61
C SER A 62 11.73 -30.52 -14.51
N ALA A 63 10.83 -31.46 -14.18
CA ALA A 63 9.59 -31.70 -14.92
C ALA A 63 8.38 -30.88 -14.42
N PHE A 64 8.57 -29.96 -13.47
CA PHE A 64 7.46 -29.20 -12.90
C PHE A 64 6.88 -28.20 -13.93
N PRO A 65 5.56 -28.14 -14.14
CA PRO A 65 4.93 -27.26 -15.12
C PRO A 65 4.89 -25.79 -14.64
N VAL A 66 6.06 -25.15 -14.58
CA VAL A 66 6.25 -23.80 -14.03
C VAL A 66 5.43 -22.75 -14.79
N ASP A 67 5.25 -22.93 -16.09
CA ASP A 67 4.50 -22.01 -16.96
C ASP A 67 2.99 -22.13 -16.80
N VAL A 68 2.51 -23.19 -16.15
CA VAL A 68 1.09 -23.38 -15.79
C VAL A 68 0.81 -22.76 -14.42
N HIS A 69 1.69 -22.99 -13.44
CA HIS A 69 1.43 -22.61 -12.05
C HIS A 69 2.06 -21.28 -11.60
N PHE A 70 3.09 -20.79 -12.30
CA PHE A 70 3.85 -19.60 -11.89
C PHE A 70 4.01 -18.56 -13.01
N ASN A 71 3.06 -18.49 -13.93
CA ASN A 71 3.03 -17.53 -15.05
C ASN A 71 1.74 -16.69 -15.03
N PRO A 72 1.66 -15.65 -14.18
CA PRO A 72 0.49 -14.79 -14.12
C PRO A 72 0.29 -14.02 -15.44
N THR A 73 -0.97 -13.70 -15.74
CA THR A 73 -1.36 -12.92 -16.94
C THR A 73 -0.86 -11.47 -16.88
N TYR A 74 -0.75 -10.89 -15.68
CA TYR A 74 -0.28 -9.52 -15.43
C TYR A 74 1.25 -9.39 -15.38
N LYS A 75 1.78 -8.17 -15.51
CA LYS A 75 3.24 -7.93 -15.48
C LYS A 75 3.75 -7.90 -14.04
N PRO A 76 5.03 -8.21 -13.78
CA PRO A 76 5.59 -8.12 -12.43
C PRO A 76 5.36 -6.72 -11.81
N TRP A 77 4.88 -6.68 -10.58
CA TRP A 77 4.49 -5.47 -9.83
C TRP A 77 3.22 -4.73 -10.27
N ASP A 78 2.52 -5.15 -11.34
CA ASP A 78 1.12 -4.69 -11.58
C ASP A 78 0.21 -5.11 -10.41
N GLN A 79 0.57 -6.22 -9.76
CA GLN A 79 0.08 -6.66 -8.46
C GLN A 79 1.27 -6.94 -7.54
N ARG A 80 1.03 -6.91 -6.23
CA ARG A 80 2.09 -7.05 -5.22
C ARG A 80 2.72 -8.44 -5.34
N LEU A 81 4.05 -8.46 -5.54
CA LEU A 81 4.76 -9.74 -5.64
C LEU A 81 4.82 -10.43 -4.28
N CYS A 82 4.38 -11.69 -4.25
CA CYS A 82 4.53 -12.55 -3.08
C CYS A 82 5.99 -12.99 -2.94
N ALA A 83 6.59 -12.64 -1.81
CA ALA A 83 7.89 -13.14 -1.39
C ALA A 83 7.72 -14.49 -0.70
N VAL A 84 8.65 -15.41 -0.96
CA VAL A 84 8.72 -16.72 -0.31
C VAL A 84 10.01 -16.74 0.51
N PRO A 85 9.96 -16.40 1.81
CA PRO A 85 11.13 -16.40 2.68
C PRO A 85 11.83 -17.76 2.66
N ASP A 86 13.14 -17.76 2.42
CA ASP A 86 14.02 -18.93 2.31
C ASP A 86 13.60 -20.01 1.29
N GLY A 87 12.54 -19.76 0.52
CA GLY A 87 12.04 -20.68 -0.50
C GLY A 87 11.35 -21.93 0.05
N ASP A 88 10.74 -21.83 1.24
CA ASP A 88 10.04 -22.93 1.91
C ASP A 88 8.94 -23.58 1.04
N LEU A 89 8.10 -22.78 0.36
CA LEU A 89 7.10 -23.27 -0.60
C LEU A 89 7.73 -24.16 -1.68
N PHE A 90 8.85 -23.72 -2.24
CA PHE A 90 9.55 -24.48 -3.28
C PHE A 90 10.17 -25.76 -2.72
N THR A 91 10.60 -25.74 -1.46
CA THR A 91 11.12 -26.93 -0.77
C THR A 91 10.01 -27.95 -0.54
N ALA A 92 8.82 -27.51 -0.10
CA ALA A 92 7.64 -28.35 0.08
C ALA A 92 7.15 -28.96 -1.24
N ILE A 93 7.20 -28.21 -2.35
CA ILE A 93 6.87 -28.77 -3.67
C ILE A 93 7.90 -29.80 -4.10
N ARG A 94 9.19 -29.53 -3.89
CA ARG A 94 10.28 -30.42 -4.33
C ARG A 94 10.29 -31.76 -3.58
N ASN A 95 9.97 -31.75 -2.29
CA ASN A 95 9.93 -32.97 -1.48
C ASN A 95 8.59 -33.71 -1.56
N GLY A 96 7.63 -33.22 -2.37
CA GLY A 96 6.33 -33.87 -2.59
C GLY A 96 5.28 -33.62 -1.51
N SER A 97 5.58 -32.82 -0.48
CA SER A 97 4.60 -32.48 0.57
C SER A 97 3.56 -31.44 0.15
N ALA A 98 3.78 -30.75 -0.97
CA ALA A 98 2.84 -29.79 -1.54
C ALA A 98 2.73 -29.94 -3.05
N SER A 99 1.54 -29.66 -3.59
CA SER A 99 1.31 -29.53 -5.03
C SER A 99 0.57 -28.22 -5.32
N VAL A 100 0.64 -27.76 -6.58
CA VAL A 100 -0.10 -26.58 -7.05
C VAL A 100 -0.97 -27.03 -8.21
N VAL A 101 -2.22 -26.58 -8.22
CA VAL A 101 -3.17 -26.82 -9.31
C VAL A 101 -3.70 -25.48 -9.78
N THR A 102 -3.58 -25.22 -11.09
CA THR A 102 -4.16 -24.02 -11.73
C THR A 102 -5.37 -24.49 -12.53
N ASP A 103 -6.55 -24.20 -12.02
CA ASP A 103 -7.82 -24.55 -12.66
C ASP A 103 -8.97 -23.72 -12.05
N ARG A 104 -10.21 -23.94 -12.53
CA ARG A 104 -11.43 -23.37 -11.98
C ARG A 104 -12.18 -24.42 -11.17
N ILE A 105 -12.75 -23.99 -10.05
CA ILE A 105 -13.54 -24.86 -9.17
C ILE A 105 -14.97 -24.93 -9.72
N ALA A 106 -15.47 -26.14 -9.99
CA ALA A 106 -16.85 -26.37 -10.39
C ALA A 106 -17.78 -26.49 -9.17
N THR A 107 -17.42 -27.33 -8.20
CA THR A 107 -18.18 -27.50 -6.95
C THR A 107 -17.34 -28.20 -5.88
N PHE A 108 -17.79 -28.10 -4.63
CA PHE A 108 -17.36 -28.99 -3.56
C PHE A 108 -18.09 -30.32 -3.68
N THR A 109 -17.43 -31.41 -3.30
CA THR A 109 -17.98 -32.76 -3.23
C THR A 109 -17.91 -33.27 -1.79
N GLU A 110 -18.44 -34.46 -1.53
CA GLU A 110 -18.30 -35.11 -0.22
C GLU A 110 -16.83 -35.42 0.12
N ASN A 111 -15.96 -35.56 -0.89
CA ASN A 111 -14.57 -35.97 -0.73
C ASN A 111 -13.56 -34.83 -0.96
N GLY A 112 -13.99 -33.67 -1.48
CA GLY A 112 -13.09 -32.54 -1.73
C GLY A 112 -13.63 -31.53 -2.75
N ILE A 113 -12.87 -31.28 -3.82
CA ILE A 113 -13.14 -30.23 -4.81
C ILE A 113 -13.13 -30.80 -6.23
N LEU A 114 -14.25 -30.68 -6.94
CA LEU A 114 -14.34 -30.95 -8.37
C LEU A 114 -13.95 -29.69 -9.16
N LEU A 115 -12.99 -29.85 -10.08
CA LEU A 115 -12.56 -28.81 -11.00
C LEU A 115 -13.38 -28.84 -12.30
N GLU A 116 -13.46 -27.71 -13.01
CA GLU A 116 -14.13 -27.62 -14.32
C GLU A 116 -13.48 -28.54 -15.37
N SER A 117 -12.22 -28.93 -15.19
CA SER A 117 -11.54 -29.95 -16.01
C SER A 117 -12.04 -31.38 -15.78
N GLY A 118 -12.92 -31.60 -14.79
CA GLY A 118 -13.39 -32.92 -14.38
C GLY A 118 -12.47 -33.65 -13.40
N ARG A 119 -11.31 -33.08 -13.07
CA ARG A 119 -10.43 -33.61 -12.02
C ARG A 119 -11.00 -33.32 -10.64
N GLU A 120 -11.02 -34.33 -9.78
CA GLU A 120 -11.34 -34.17 -8.36
C GLU A 120 -10.04 -34.06 -7.53
N LEU A 121 -10.04 -33.17 -6.55
CA LEU A 121 -8.98 -32.99 -5.57
C LEU A 121 -9.51 -33.44 -4.20
N ASP A 122 -9.04 -34.59 -3.73
CA ASP A 122 -9.41 -35.11 -2.40
C ASP A 122 -8.88 -34.17 -1.30
N ALA A 123 -9.73 -33.85 -0.32
CA ALA A 123 -9.36 -33.01 0.80
C ALA A 123 -10.24 -33.28 2.03
N ASP A 124 -9.60 -33.55 3.18
CA ASP A 124 -10.29 -33.63 4.47
C ASP A 124 -10.60 -32.24 5.06
N ILE A 125 -9.76 -31.25 4.73
CA ILE A 125 -9.85 -29.87 5.23
C ILE A 125 -9.60 -28.89 4.08
N ILE A 126 -10.51 -27.91 3.94
CA ILE A 126 -10.40 -26.86 2.94
C ILE A 126 -10.24 -25.51 3.64
N VAL A 127 -9.15 -24.80 3.32
CA VAL A 127 -8.84 -23.48 3.88
C VAL A 127 -8.98 -22.42 2.79
N THR A 128 -9.87 -21.44 3.00
CA THR A 128 -10.14 -20.37 2.04
C THR A 128 -9.22 -19.16 2.26
N ALA A 129 -8.12 -19.08 1.51
CA ALA A 129 -7.19 -17.94 1.54
C ALA A 129 -7.57 -16.85 0.50
N THR A 130 -8.80 -16.32 0.55
CA THR A 130 -9.45 -15.52 -0.52
C THR A 130 -9.10 -14.03 -0.57
N GLY A 131 -8.11 -13.58 0.20
CA GLY A 131 -7.59 -12.22 0.13
C GLY A 131 -8.35 -11.22 1.02
N LEU A 132 -8.57 -10.00 0.50
CA LEU A 132 -8.97 -8.83 1.30
C LEU A 132 -10.19 -8.10 0.71
N ASN A 133 -10.95 -7.43 1.58
CA ASN A 133 -11.88 -6.36 1.23
C ASN A 133 -11.35 -5.06 1.84
N ILE A 134 -11.34 -3.97 1.06
CA ILE A 134 -10.85 -2.68 1.57
C ILE A 134 -11.92 -2.04 2.43
N GLN A 135 -11.55 -1.73 3.66
CA GLN A 135 -12.36 -0.97 4.58
C GLN A 135 -11.76 0.42 4.74
N LEU A 136 -12.43 1.42 4.14
CA LEU A 136 -12.00 2.81 4.23
C LEU A 136 -12.18 3.33 5.65
N LEU A 137 -11.21 4.11 6.12
CA LEU A 137 -11.22 4.77 7.43
C LEU A 137 -11.50 3.83 8.63
N GLY A 138 -11.19 2.55 8.51
CA GLY A 138 -11.48 1.57 9.56
C GLY A 138 -12.98 1.34 9.83
N GLY A 139 -13.87 1.75 8.91
CA GLY A 139 -15.32 1.62 9.04
C GLY A 139 -16.02 2.84 9.66
N MET A 140 -15.26 3.88 9.99
CA MET A 140 -15.81 5.14 10.50
C MET A 140 -16.52 5.94 9.40
N THR A 141 -17.62 6.59 9.76
CA THR A 141 -18.28 7.61 8.94
C THR A 141 -17.79 8.99 9.33
N LEU A 142 -17.68 9.90 8.35
CA LEU A 142 -17.27 11.28 8.56
C LEU A 142 -18.45 12.21 8.30
N THR A 143 -18.59 13.24 9.13
CA THR A 143 -19.53 14.34 8.93
C THR A 143 -18.84 15.67 9.20
N VAL A 144 -19.12 16.68 8.39
CA VAL A 144 -18.71 18.08 8.62
C VAL A 144 -19.98 18.92 8.74
N ASP A 145 -20.13 19.63 9.85
CA ASP A 145 -21.31 20.44 10.17
C ASP A 145 -22.64 19.68 10.00
N GLY A 146 -22.66 18.41 10.44
CA GLY A 146 -23.83 17.53 10.34
C GLY A 146 -24.06 16.93 8.95
N THR A 147 -23.28 17.31 7.94
CA THR A 147 -23.38 16.78 6.58
C THR A 147 -22.43 15.59 6.39
N PRO A 148 -22.90 14.40 5.95
CA PRO A 148 -22.03 13.27 5.64
C PRO A 148 -21.00 13.60 4.56
N VAL A 149 -19.74 13.22 4.80
CA VAL A 149 -18.66 13.37 3.82
C VAL A 149 -18.72 12.22 2.83
N ASN A 150 -18.83 12.54 1.55
CA ASN A 150 -18.65 11.57 0.49
C ASN A 150 -17.17 11.50 0.10
N LEU A 151 -16.49 10.41 0.52
CA LEU A 151 -15.06 10.24 0.28
C LEU A 151 -14.69 10.31 -1.21
N SER A 152 -15.51 9.79 -2.11
CA SER A 152 -15.20 9.80 -3.55
C SER A 152 -15.24 11.18 -4.19
N LYS A 153 -15.78 12.17 -3.48
CA LYS A 153 -15.76 13.59 -3.87
C LYS A 153 -14.64 14.39 -3.20
N THR A 154 -13.87 13.78 -2.30
CA THR A 154 -12.71 14.41 -1.67
C THR A 154 -11.44 14.16 -2.49
N VAL A 155 -10.47 15.06 -2.40
CA VAL A 155 -9.14 14.93 -3.00
C VAL A 155 -8.09 14.82 -1.89
N ALA A 156 -7.20 13.84 -2.00
CA ALA A 156 -6.16 13.60 -1.01
C ALA A 156 -5.04 14.66 -1.12
N TYR A 157 -4.85 15.44 -0.08
CA TYR A 157 -3.73 16.39 0.07
C TYR A 157 -2.56 15.73 0.77
N LYS A 158 -1.36 15.83 0.16
CA LYS A 158 -0.10 15.17 0.56
C LYS A 158 -0.25 13.68 0.88
N GLY A 159 -1.28 13.04 0.31
CA GLY A 159 -1.66 11.66 0.60
C GLY A 159 -2.04 11.38 2.06
N MET A 160 -2.38 12.42 2.85
CA MET A 160 -2.66 12.29 4.28
C MET A 160 -3.84 13.11 4.79
N MET A 161 -4.30 14.16 4.10
CA MET A 161 -5.52 14.91 4.47
C MET A 161 -6.55 14.82 3.34
N LEU A 162 -7.81 15.17 3.61
CA LEU A 162 -8.89 15.15 2.63
C LEU A 162 -9.45 16.56 2.42
N SER A 163 -9.59 16.98 1.17
CA SER A 163 -10.18 18.28 0.83
C SER A 163 -11.56 18.45 1.47
N GLY A 164 -11.79 19.58 2.13
CA GLY A 164 -13.05 19.89 2.80
C GLY A 164 -13.32 19.10 4.10
N VAL A 165 -12.34 18.37 4.62
CA VAL A 165 -12.42 17.69 5.92
C VAL A 165 -11.40 18.31 6.89
N PRO A 166 -11.82 19.22 7.77
CA PRO A 166 -10.91 19.90 8.68
C PRO A 166 -10.33 18.96 9.73
N ASN A 167 -9.08 19.20 10.14
CA ASN A 167 -8.39 18.51 11.24
C ASN A 167 -8.37 16.98 11.12
N PHE A 168 -8.48 16.44 9.90
CA PHE A 168 -8.50 15.00 9.66
C PHE A 168 -7.25 14.55 8.90
N VAL A 169 -6.59 13.52 9.43
CA VAL A 169 -5.45 12.86 8.79
C VAL A 169 -5.70 11.36 8.65
N LEU A 170 -5.40 10.82 7.47
CA LEU A 170 -5.35 9.41 7.17
C LEU A 170 -3.91 8.96 6.87
N ALA A 171 -3.63 7.69 7.17
CA ALA A 171 -2.34 7.06 6.94
C ALA A 171 -2.46 6.09 5.76
N PHE A 172 -1.93 6.47 4.59
CA PHE A 172 -1.87 5.59 3.42
C PHE A 172 -0.42 5.29 3.01
N GLY A 173 -0.06 4.01 2.91
CA GLY A 173 1.30 3.56 2.62
C GLY A 173 1.61 3.32 1.14
N TYR A 174 2.83 2.89 0.84
CA TYR A 174 3.24 2.54 -0.52
C TYR A 174 2.63 1.22 -1.02
N THR A 175 2.19 1.18 -2.27
CA THR A 175 1.76 -0.08 -2.93
C THR A 175 2.96 -0.91 -3.39
N ASN A 176 4.06 -0.25 -3.78
CA ASN A 176 5.28 -0.85 -4.31
C ASN A 176 6.41 -1.04 -3.26
N SER A 177 6.20 -0.54 -2.04
CA SER A 177 7.21 -0.50 -0.97
C SER A 177 6.62 -0.81 0.40
N SER A 178 7.46 -0.84 1.45
CA SER A 178 6.95 -0.97 2.82
C SER A 178 6.06 0.22 3.19
N TRP A 179 4.92 -0.04 3.80
CA TRP A 179 4.01 1.01 4.29
C TRP A 179 4.69 1.89 5.34
N THR A 180 5.43 1.28 6.26
CA THR A 180 6.12 1.99 7.35
C THR A 180 7.01 3.12 6.86
N LEU A 181 7.62 2.98 5.68
CA LEU A 181 8.45 4.05 5.09
C LEU A 181 7.68 5.34 4.81
N LYS A 182 6.42 5.23 4.36
CA LYS A 182 5.56 6.39 4.12
C LYS A 182 4.94 6.87 5.42
N ILE A 183 4.45 5.94 6.25
CA ILE A 183 3.80 6.29 7.52
C ILE A 183 4.73 7.10 8.43
N ASP A 184 6.02 6.74 8.51
CA ASP A 184 7.01 7.53 9.26
C ASP A 184 7.03 9.01 8.78
N LEU A 185 6.97 9.25 7.46
CA LEU A 185 6.99 10.58 6.87
C LEU A 185 5.67 11.34 7.13
N LEU A 186 4.53 10.64 7.05
CA LEU A 186 3.22 11.21 7.35
C LEU A 186 3.14 11.67 8.82
N CYS A 187 3.59 10.82 9.75
CA CYS A 187 3.61 11.14 11.18
C CYS A 187 4.53 12.32 11.48
N GLU A 188 5.71 12.38 10.85
CA GLU A 188 6.62 13.52 11.00
C GLU A 188 6.00 14.82 10.48
N HIS A 189 5.37 14.80 9.30
CA HIS A 189 4.68 15.98 8.77
C HIS A 189 3.50 16.39 9.65
N PHE A 190 2.73 15.41 10.16
CA PHE A 190 1.63 15.66 11.08
C PHE A 190 2.08 16.36 12.36
N CYS A 191 3.17 15.90 12.99
CA CYS A 191 3.71 16.56 14.18
C CYS A 191 4.17 18.00 13.89
N ARG A 192 4.78 18.23 12.72
CA ARG A 192 5.15 19.58 12.27
C ARG A 192 3.93 20.46 12.02
N LEU A 193 2.86 19.90 11.45
CA LEU A 193 1.58 20.58 11.25
C LEU A 193 0.95 21.00 12.58
N LEU A 194 0.86 20.09 13.55
CA LEU A 194 0.38 20.40 14.90
C LEU A 194 1.20 21.49 15.56
N SER A 195 2.54 21.38 15.51
CA SER A 195 3.44 22.39 16.09
C SER A 195 3.25 23.77 15.44
N HIS A 196 2.97 23.80 14.13
CA HIS A 196 2.67 25.04 13.41
C HIS A 196 1.32 25.64 13.83
N MET A 197 0.30 24.81 14.03
CA MET A 197 -1.00 25.26 14.54
C MET A 197 -0.86 25.84 15.94
N ASP A 198 -0.18 25.15 16.84
CA ASP A 198 0.07 25.60 18.22
C ASP A 198 0.81 26.95 18.26
N SER A 199 1.87 27.09 17.47
CA SER A 199 2.69 28.31 17.48
C SER A 199 1.99 29.55 16.92
N HIS A 200 0.95 29.37 16.10
CA HIS A 200 0.18 30.46 15.50
C HIS A 200 -1.22 30.63 16.13
N GLY A 201 -1.59 29.71 17.03
CA GLY A 201 -2.89 29.66 17.68
C GLY A 201 -4.02 29.38 16.70
N TYR A 202 -3.84 28.41 15.80
CA TYR A 202 -4.88 27.92 14.89
C TYR A 202 -5.61 26.74 15.51
N ASP A 203 -6.93 26.73 15.41
CA ASP A 203 -7.79 25.64 15.91
C ASP A 203 -8.19 24.67 14.79
N MET A 204 -8.13 25.14 13.55
CA MET A 204 -8.56 24.40 12.37
C MET A 204 -7.52 24.52 11.25
N VAL A 205 -7.27 23.41 10.58
CA VAL A 205 -6.63 23.35 9.26
C VAL A 205 -7.46 22.48 8.33
N SER A 206 -7.68 22.94 7.10
CA SER A 206 -8.38 22.19 6.05
C SER A 206 -7.71 22.38 4.70
N PRO A 207 -7.44 21.31 3.94
CA PRO A 207 -7.04 21.46 2.56
C PRO A 207 -8.23 21.86 1.68
N VAL A 208 -8.00 22.81 0.79
CA VAL A 208 -8.99 23.32 -0.16
C VAL A 208 -8.53 23.00 -1.57
N ALA A 209 -9.24 22.05 -2.20
CA ALA A 209 -9.00 21.69 -3.58
C ALA A 209 -9.74 22.67 -4.50
N ASP A 210 -9.12 23.00 -5.63
CA ASP A 210 -9.81 23.69 -6.72
C ASP A 210 -10.94 22.78 -7.26
N PRO A 211 -12.21 23.24 -7.30
CA PRO A 211 -13.32 22.47 -7.84
C PRO A 211 -13.11 21.99 -9.28
N GLU A 212 -12.35 22.73 -10.09
CA GLU A 212 -12.07 22.43 -11.49
C GLU A 212 -10.79 21.59 -11.68
N MET A 213 -10.15 21.16 -10.59
CA MET A 213 -8.94 20.34 -10.64
C MET A 213 -9.17 19.02 -11.36
N GLU A 214 -8.27 18.70 -12.30
CA GLU A 214 -8.24 17.36 -12.87
C GLU A 214 -7.91 16.32 -11.78
N THR A 215 -8.78 15.32 -11.64
CA THR A 215 -8.58 14.25 -10.66
C THR A 215 -8.49 12.86 -11.27
N LEU A 216 -7.62 12.05 -10.68
CA LEU A 216 -7.44 10.64 -11.00
C LEU A 216 -7.91 9.77 -9.82
N PRO A 217 -8.16 8.46 -10.06
CA PRO A 217 -8.31 7.51 -8.97
C PRO A 217 -7.12 7.56 -8.00
N LEU A 218 -7.36 7.35 -6.70
CA LEU A 218 -6.32 7.44 -5.66
C LEU A 218 -5.09 6.59 -5.97
N LEU A 219 -5.35 5.40 -6.49
CA LEU A 219 -4.38 4.35 -6.74
C LEU A 219 -4.49 3.88 -8.18
N ASP A 220 -3.33 3.72 -8.80
CA ASP A 220 -3.18 3.03 -10.06
C ASP A 220 -2.63 1.62 -9.78
N PHE A 221 -3.52 0.67 -9.44
CA PHE A 221 -3.13 -0.66 -9.00
C PHE A 221 -4.14 -1.73 -9.44
N SER A 222 -3.69 -2.72 -10.22
CA SER A 222 -4.58 -3.65 -10.92
C SER A 222 -5.20 -4.76 -10.06
N ALA A 223 -4.82 -4.85 -8.78
CA ALA A 223 -5.32 -5.92 -7.91
C ALA A 223 -6.84 -5.82 -7.72
N GLY A 224 -7.54 -6.94 -7.93
CA GLY A 224 -9.02 -6.96 -7.96
C GLY A 224 -9.68 -6.42 -6.69
N TYR A 225 -9.09 -6.63 -5.51
CA TYR A 225 -9.62 -6.07 -4.26
C TYR A 225 -9.53 -4.55 -4.17
N VAL A 226 -8.54 -3.94 -4.84
CA VAL A 226 -8.44 -2.46 -4.96
C VAL A 226 -9.46 -1.96 -5.96
N GLN A 227 -9.59 -2.61 -7.12
CA GLN A 227 -10.53 -2.22 -8.16
C GLN A 227 -11.98 -2.19 -7.66
N ARG A 228 -12.38 -3.15 -6.82
CA ARG A 228 -13.73 -3.18 -6.21
C ARG A 228 -14.04 -1.98 -5.29
N ALA A 229 -13.04 -1.31 -4.75
CA ALA A 229 -13.21 -0.21 -3.81
C ALA A 229 -12.81 1.16 -4.39
N LEU A 230 -12.24 1.19 -5.60
CA LEU A 230 -11.58 2.37 -6.15
C LEU A 230 -12.52 3.58 -6.26
N ASP A 231 -13.77 3.35 -6.66
CA ASP A 231 -14.78 4.39 -6.83
C ASP A 231 -15.32 4.94 -5.50
N GLN A 232 -15.03 4.27 -4.38
CA GLN A 232 -15.40 4.71 -3.03
C GLN A 232 -14.27 5.47 -2.34
N MET A 233 -13.05 5.41 -2.88
CA MET A 233 -11.88 6.08 -2.31
C MET A 233 -11.86 7.58 -2.64
N PRO A 234 -11.15 8.39 -1.83
CA PRO A 234 -10.73 9.74 -2.23
C PRO A 234 -10.08 9.76 -3.61
N ARG A 235 -10.17 10.88 -4.31
CA ARG A 235 -9.45 11.13 -5.55
C ARG A 235 -8.05 11.66 -5.25
N ARG A 236 -7.20 11.73 -6.27
CA ARG A 236 -5.91 12.45 -6.23
C ARG A 236 -5.84 13.47 -7.35
N GLY A 237 -5.09 14.55 -7.16
CA GLY A 237 -4.74 15.47 -8.24
C GLY A 237 -3.61 14.92 -9.11
N VAL A 238 -3.33 15.63 -10.20
CA VAL A 238 -2.26 15.30 -11.16
C VAL A 238 -0.92 15.96 -10.83
N ASP A 239 -0.91 16.99 -9.98
CA ASP A 239 0.28 17.76 -9.65
C ASP A 239 0.32 18.26 -8.20
N GLY A 240 1.43 18.95 -7.88
CA GLY A 240 1.62 19.63 -6.61
C GLY A 240 1.44 18.73 -5.39
N PRO A 241 0.86 19.25 -4.30
CA PRO A 241 0.64 18.48 -3.09
C PRO A 241 -0.52 17.48 -3.22
N TRP A 242 -1.27 17.48 -4.33
CA TRP A 242 -2.43 16.61 -4.54
C TRP A 242 -2.08 15.25 -5.13
N VAL A 243 -0.82 15.05 -5.53
CA VAL A 243 -0.32 13.77 -6.03
C VAL A 243 -0.19 12.75 -4.90
N MET A 244 -0.84 11.60 -5.08
CA MET A 244 -0.59 10.40 -4.27
C MET A 244 0.68 9.68 -4.75
N SER A 245 1.84 10.11 -4.25
CA SER A 245 3.13 9.55 -4.64
C SER A 245 3.39 8.16 -4.07
N MET A 246 3.98 7.29 -4.89
CA MET A 246 4.53 5.99 -4.50
C MET A 246 6.07 5.99 -4.47
N ASN A 247 6.67 7.17 -4.31
CA ASN A 247 8.11 7.38 -4.36
C ASN A 247 8.62 7.98 -3.04
N TYR A 248 9.37 7.18 -2.29
CA TYR A 248 9.95 7.57 -1.01
C TYR A 248 10.78 8.87 -1.06
N PHE A 249 11.56 9.08 -2.12
CA PHE A 249 12.42 10.28 -2.18
C PHE A 249 11.62 11.54 -2.46
N HIS A 250 10.56 11.41 -3.28
CA HIS A 250 9.62 12.49 -3.50
C HIS A 250 8.90 12.85 -2.19
N ASP A 251 8.39 11.84 -1.47
CA ASP A 251 7.71 12.05 -0.20
C ASP A 251 8.64 12.61 0.89
N VAL A 252 9.93 12.26 0.91
CA VAL A 252 10.92 12.92 1.80
C VAL A 252 11.03 14.42 1.48
N ALA A 253 11.06 14.79 0.21
CA ALA A 253 11.13 16.19 -0.18
C ALA A 253 9.84 16.93 0.20
N THR A 254 8.67 16.33 -0.04
CA THR A 254 7.36 16.95 0.21
C THR A 254 6.99 17.00 1.70
N LEU A 255 7.11 15.89 2.42
CA LEU A 255 6.59 15.74 3.79
C LEU A 255 7.61 16.11 4.87
N ARG A 256 8.86 15.66 4.71
CA ARG A 256 9.92 15.89 5.71
C ARG A 256 10.57 17.26 5.52
N LYS A 257 10.96 17.59 4.30
CA LYS A 257 11.70 18.82 4.00
C LYS A 257 10.81 19.99 3.56
N GLY A 258 9.65 19.68 2.99
CA GLY A 258 8.73 20.68 2.46
C GLY A 258 8.05 21.50 3.56
N PRO A 259 7.53 22.68 3.22
CA PRO A 259 6.85 23.54 4.18
C PRO A 259 5.54 22.91 4.69
N VAL A 260 5.16 23.29 5.90
CA VAL A 260 3.84 22.99 6.47
C VAL A 260 2.81 23.92 5.85
N ALA A 261 3.03 25.24 5.96
CA ALA A 261 2.19 26.24 5.32
C ALA A 261 2.23 26.08 3.80
N ASP A 262 1.06 26.12 3.19
CA ASP A 262 0.84 25.85 1.78
C ASP A 262 -0.39 26.65 1.34
N PRO A 263 -0.41 27.26 0.14
CA PRO A 263 -1.57 28.01 -0.36
C PRO A 263 -2.87 27.21 -0.40
N HIS A 264 -2.78 25.88 -0.46
CA HIS A 264 -3.91 24.97 -0.46
C HIS A 264 -4.41 24.59 0.94
N LEU A 265 -3.78 25.09 2.01
CA LEU A 265 -4.22 24.88 3.39
C LEU A 265 -4.83 26.16 3.94
N GLU A 266 -6.09 26.07 4.36
CA GLU A 266 -6.76 27.12 5.12
C GLU A 266 -6.58 26.85 6.61
N PHE A 267 -6.04 27.83 7.32
CA PHE A 267 -5.92 27.82 8.77
C PHE A 267 -6.89 28.83 9.38
N ALA A 268 -7.62 28.43 10.42
CA ALA A 268 -8.59 29.30 11.08
C ALA A 268 -8.49 29.23 12.60
N LYS A 269 -8.88 30.33 13.25
CA LYS A 269 -9.13 30.42 14.68
C LYS A 269 -10.62 30.34 14.92
N VAL A 270 -11.06 29.47 15.82
CA VAL A 270 -12.48 29.29 16.13
C VAL A 270 -12.79 30.15 17.35
N ALA A 271 -13.67 31.14 17.19
CA ALA A 271 -14.16 31.89 18.34
C ALA A 271 -14.82 30.91 19.34
N PRO A 272 -14.58 31.06 20.65
CA PRO A 272 -15.19 30.17 21.63
C PRO A 272 -16.71 30.19 21.46
N LYS A 273 -17.31 29.02 21.20
CA LYS A 273 -18.77 28.89 21.17
C LYS A 273 -19.27 29.26 22.56
N THR A 274 -19.95 30.40 22.70
CA THR A 274 -20.75 30.71 23.87
C THR A 274 -21.73 29.55 24.04
N ARG A 275 -21.57 28.77 25.11
CA ARG A 275 -22.43 27.63 25.40
C ARG A 275 -23.83 28.19 25.61
N SER A 276 -24.68 28.11 24.58
CA SER A 276 -26.10 28.38 24.73
C SER A 276 -26.62 27.36 25.74
N GLU A 277 -27.00 27.82 26.93
CA GLU A 277 -27.76 27.03 27.88
C GLU A 277 -29.00 26.54 27.14
N ALA A 278 -29.05 25.23 26.89
CA ALA A 278 -30.27 24.58 26.45
C ALA A 278 -31.28 24.79 27.58
N ALA A 279 -32.16 25.76 27.37
CA ALA A 279 -33.30 26.02 28.22
C ALA A 279 -34.14 24.75 28.32
N SER A 280 -34.29 24.29 29.56
CA SER A 280 -35.27 23.30 29.98
C SER A 280 -36.64 23.63 29.40
N SER A 281 -37.28 22.69 28.72
CA SER A 281 -38.74 22.56 28.56
C SER A 281 -39.07 21.14 28.10
#